data_AF-A0A2T3CMW9-F1
#
_entry.id   AF-A0A2T3CMW9-F1
#
_cell.length_a   1.000
_cell.length_b   1.000
_cell.length_c   1.000
_cell.angle_alpha   90.00
_cell.angle_beta   90.00
_cell.angle_gamma   90.00
#
_symmetry.space_group_name_H-M   'P 1'
#
loop_
_entity.id
_entity.type
_entity.pdbx_description
1 polymer ?
#
loop_
_entity_poly.entity_id
_entity_poly.type
_entity_poly.pdbx_seq_one_letter_code
_entity_poly.pdbx_strand_id
1 'polypeptide(L)'
;MSTPAAGTTKKTPLQNFLSACCWSKARAGNLAPIAAKAQQTELNQLYGILYTPRVSMQSSSAVSSSNSPSGLASESAINALTIDLPGAEPGSAYLELSLIGDPVDTQRYHDLIKNSPPHNYKPPRPWRDMAPRWLYAGTCSWIPLNEGQGLRLSGPFSTEPGVLGTLPRTVSLRLRYRTPLTAMLGTKSYIGGERGIAFTLTDNDGVVALRDDPTPALDNAPIYPLGEGRPNAYFLQPKDKT
;
A
#
# COMPACT_ATOMS: atom_id res chain seq x y z
N MET A 1 8.50 20.62 46.14
CA MET A 1 8.37 19.22 45.69
C MET A 1 7.31 19.20 44.60
N SER A 2 7.73 19.23 43.34
CA SER A 2 6.84 19.24 42.19
C SER A 2 6.99 17.91 41.47
N THR A 3 5.95 17.10 41.50
CA THR A 3 5.84 15.85 40.74
C THR A 3 5.89 16.19 39.26
N PRO A 4 6.79 15.60 38.44
CA PRO A 4 6.74 15.84 37.01
C PRO A 4 5.55 15.08 36.43
N ALA A 5 4.73 15.79 35.65
CA ALA A 5 3.64 15.23 34.89
C ALA A 5 4.16 14.15 33.94
N ALA A 6 3.62 12.94 34.06
CA ALA A 6 3.86 11.86 33.11
C ALA A 6 3.31 12.28 31.75
N GLY A 7 4.20 12.68 30.85
CA GLY A 7 3.86 12.88 29.44
C GLY A 7 3.34 11.57 28.86
N THR A 8 2.08 11.58 28.44
CA THR A 8 1.46 10.47 27.71
C THR A 8 2.16 10.27 26.38
N THR A 9 3.18 9.41 26.36
CA THR A 9 3.77 8.91 25.12
C THR A 9 2.70 8.09 24.40
N LYS A 10 2.37 8.47 23.16
CA LYS A 10 1.52 7.63 22.28
C LYS A 10 2.20 6.27 22.14
N LYS A 11 1.62 5.24 22.73
CA LYS A 11 2.17 3.89 22.63
C LYS A 11 2.10 3.40 21.19
N THR A 12 3.23 3.01 20.63
CA THR A 12 3.29 2.40 19.29
C THR A 12 2.63 1.01 19.32
N PRO A 13 2.19 0.46 18.16
CA PRO A 13 1.68 -0.91 18.10
C PRO A 13 2.64 -1.94 18.71
N LEU A 14 3.95 -1.77 18.51
CA LEU A 14 4.98 -2.60 19.13
C LEU A 14 5.02 -2.45 20.65
N GLN A 15 4.99 -1.22 21.18
CA GLN A 15 4.97 -0.98 22.62
C GLN A 15 3.72 -1.57 23.29
N ASN A 16 2.56 -1.47 22.63
CA ASN A 16 1.33 -2.12 23.10
C ASN A 16 1.47 -3.64 23.11
N PHE A 17 1.97 -4.24 22.04
CA PHE A 17 2.21 -5.68 21.97
C PHE A 17 3.18 -6.15 23.06
N LEU A 18 4.35 -5.52 23.19
CA LEU A 18 5.37 -5.88 24.18
C LEU A 18 4.87 -5.75 25.63
N SER A 19 3.87 -4.89 25.88
CA SER A 19 3.28 -4.74 27.21
C SER A 19 2.32 -5.88 27.60
N ALA A 20 1.83 -6.66 26.63
CA ALA A 20 0.81 -7.68 26.83
C ALA A 20 1.20 -9.09 26.36
N CYS A 21 2.33 -9.26 25.67
CA CYS A 21 2.77 -10.56 25.14
C CYS A 21 3.25 -11.53 26.22
N CYS A 22 3.46 -12.80 25.84
CA CYS A 22 4.01 -13.86 26.68
C CYS A 22 5.35 -13.55 27.34
N TRP A 23 6.14 -12.64 26.77
CA TRP A 23 7.42 -12.20 27.34
C TRP A 23 7.32 -10.92 28.18
N SER A 24 6.11 -10.38 28.36
CA SER A 24 5.90 -9.15 29.11
C SER A 24 6.00 -9.37 30.62
N LYS A 25 6.45 -8.33 31.35
CA LYS A 25 6.40 -8.32 32.83
C LYS A 25 4.98 -8.52 33.37
N ALA A 26 3.95 -8.09 32.63
CA ALA A 26 2.55 -8.23 33.04
C ALA A 26 2.10 -9.71 33.08
N ARG A 27 2.69 -10.56 32.24
CA ARG A 27 2.39 -12.00 32.20
C ARG A 27 3.38 -12.87 32.99
N ALA A 28 4.52 -12.31 33.40
CA ALA A 28 5.55 -13.01 34.16
C ALA A 28 5.06 -13.61 35.50
N GLY A 29 3.93 -13.13 36.03
CA GLY A 29 3.29 -13.70 37.23
C GLY A 29 2.48 -14.98 37.00
N ASN A 30 2.21 -15.38 35.75
CA ASN A 30 1.48 -16.60 35.41
C ASN A 30 2.42 -17.61 34.73
N LEU A 31 2.80 -18.65 35.46
CA LEU A 31 3.72 -19.71 35.02
C LEU A 31 3.02 -20.87 34.28
N ALA A 32 1.71 -20.76 34.02
CA ALA A 32 0.98 -21.82 33.31
C ALA A 32 1.52 -22.00 31.88
N PRO A 33 1.61 -23.24 31.37
CA PRO A 33 2.01 -23.50 30.00
C PRO A 33 1.10 -22.76 29.02
N ILE A 34 1.69 -21.99 28.11
CA ILE A 34 0.94 -21.32 27.06
C ILE A 34 0.61 -22.36 25.99
N ALA A 35 -0.67 -22.52 25.67
CA ALA A 35 -1.08 -23.40 24.58
C ALA A 35 -0.38 -23.00 23.27
N ALA A 36 0.10 -23.99 22.50
CA ALA A 36 0.85 -23.76 21.26
C ALA A 36 0.12 -22.82 20.27
N LYS A 37 -1.22 -22.92 20.19
CA LYS A 37 -2.05 -22.05 19.36
C LYS A 37 -1.98 -20.56 19.76
N ALA A 38 -1.92 -20.29 21.07
CA ALA A 38 -1.81 -18.92 21.58
C ALA A 38 -0.40 -18.34 21.32
N GLN A 39 0.65 -19.14 21.46
CA GLN A 39 2.02 -18.74 21.09
C GLN A 39 2.11 -18.38 19.60
N GLN A 40 1.52 -19.20 18.74
CA GLN A 40 1.52 -18.95 17.30
C GLN A 40 0.75 -17.67 16.94
N THR A 41 -0.36 -17.41 17.64
CA THR A 41 -1.15 -16.19 17.44
C THR A 41 -0.37 -14.94 17.84
N GLU A 42 0.31 -14.97 18.99
CA GLU A 42 1.16 -13.85 19.43
C GLU A 42 2.35 -13.62 18.49
N LEU A 43 2.98 -14.69 18.01
CA LEU A 43 4.08 -14.59 17.04
C LEU A 43 3.60 -14.00 15.72
N ASN A 44 2.45 -14.44 15.20
CA ASN A 44 1.85 -13.89 13.99
C ASN A 44 1.50 -12.40 14.15
N GLN A 45 1.04 -11.99 15.34
CA GLN A 45 0.77 -10.59 15.64
C GLN A 45 2.06 -9.75 15.65
N LEU A 46 3.15 -10.27 16.23
CA LEU A 46 4.47 -9.62 16.17
C LEU A 46 4.93 -9.46 14.72
N TYR A 47 4.81 -10.50 13.90
CA TYR A 47 5.17 -10.41 12.49
C TYR A 47 4.32 -9.39 11.72
N GLY A 48 3.03 -9.33 12.00
CA GLY A 48 2.16 -8.28 11.47
C GLY A 48 2.67 -6.89 11.85
N ILE A 49 3.17 -6.68 13.06
CA ILE A 49 3.71 -5.38 13.48
C ILE A 49 5.03 -5.05 12.78
N LEU A 50 5.93 -6.02 12.62
CA LEU A 50 7.28 -5.79 12.12
C LEU A 50 7.36 -5.71 10.59
N TYR A 51 6.58 -6.55 9.90
CA TYR A 51 6.72 -6.79 8.46
C TYR A 51 5.54 -6.32 7.63
N THR A 52 4.60 -5.58 8.21
CA THR A 52 3.52 -4.95 7.44
C THR A 52 4.12 -3.99 6.40
N PRO A 53 3.80 -4.17 5.10
CA PRO A 53 4.16 -3.22 4.07
C PRO A 53 3.67 -1.82 4.42
N ARG A 54 4.52 -0.82 4.17
CA ARG A 54 4.15 0.58 4.38
C ARG A 54 3.95 1.23 3.03
N VAL A 55 2.88 1.99 2.90
CA VAL A 55 2.53 2.68 1.67
C VAL A 55 2.52 4.18 1.92
N SER A 56 3.14 4.93 1.02
CA SER A 56 3.09 6.38 1.00
C SER A 56 2.90 6.88 -0.43
N MET A 57 2.47 8.14 -0.56
CA MET A 57 2.27 8.75 -1.86
C MET A 57 2.70 10.21 -1.87
N GLN A 58 2.94 10.71 -3.07
CA GLN A 58 3.03 12.13 -3.36
C GLN A 58 1.80 12.53 -4.15
N SER A 59 1.06 13.53 -3.66
CA SER A 59 -0.09 14.10 -4.35
C SER A 59 0.11 15.59 -4.63
N SER A 60 -0.67 16.11 -5.56
CA SER A 60 -0.81 17.54 -5.80
C SER A 60 -2.28 17.89 -5.93
N SER A 61 -2.64 19.10 -5.52
CA SER A 61 -3.96 19.68 -5.72
C SER A 61 -3.83 21.03 -6.42
N ALA A 62 -4.67 21.24 -7.43
CA ALA A 62 -4.75 22.49 -8.16
C ALA A 62 -6.19 23.01 -8.12
N VAL A 63 -6.33 24.32 -7.95
CA VAL A 63 -7.63 24.98 -8.04
C VAL A 63 -7.87 25.34 -9.51
N SER A 64 -8.92 24.79 -10.10
CA SER A 64 -9.39 25.11 -11.44
C SER A 64 -10.70 25.91 -11.39
N SER A 65 -11.01 26.64 -12.45
CA SER A 65 -12.32 27.30 -12.58
C SER A 65 -13.40 26.25 -12.81
N SER A 66 -14.53 26.38 -12.13
CA SER A 66 -15.68 25.47 -12.27
C SER A 66 -17.00 26.22 -12.33
N ASN A 67 -18.04 25.57 -12.87
CA ASN A 67 -19.41 26.11 -12.87
C ASN A 67 -20.13 25.94 -11.52
N SER A 68 -19.40 25.62 -10.44
CA SER A 68 -19.96 25.55 -9.08
C SER A 68 -20.24 26.96 -8.52
N PRO A 69 -21.08 27.11 -7.48
CA PRO A 69 -21.41 28.41 -6.89
C PRO A 69 -20.19 29.23 -6.43
N SER A 70 -19.10 28.56 -6.08
CA SER A 70 -17.81 29.14 -5.70
C SER A 70 -16.93 29.52 -6.89
N GLY A 71 -17.28 29.16 -8.12
CA GLY A 71 -16.47 29.37 -9.32
C GLY A 71 -15.19 28.54 -9.40
N LEU A 72 -14.93 27.68 -8.41
CA LEU A 72 -13.68 26.96 -8.21
C LEU A 72 -13.93 25.45 -8.02
N ALA A 73 -13.06 24.60 -8.55
CA ALA A 73 -12.95 23.18 -8.25
C ALA A 73 -11.53 22.86 -7.82
N SER A 74 -11.38 22.02 -6.80
CA SER A 74 -10.08 21.42 -6.48
C SER A 74 -9.93 20.13 -7.27
N GLU A 75 -8.87 20.04 -8.07
CA GLU A 75 -8.49 18.83 -8.76
C GLU A 75 -7.22 18.28 -8.12
N SER A 76 -7.36 17.18 -7.39
CA SER A 76 -6.24 16.44 -6.86
C SER A 76 -5.77 15.36 -7.83
N ALA A 77 -4.50 15.01 -7.72
CA ALA A 77 -3.83 13.96 -8.46
C ALA A 77 -2.81 13.25 -7.56
N ILE A 78 -2.68 11.94 -7.71
CA ILE A 78 -1.61 11.16 -7.10
C ILE A 78 -0.48 11.05 -8.12
N ASN A 79 0.65 11.64 -7.79
CA ASN A 79 1.82 11.78 -8.67
C ASN A 79 2.72 10.55 -8.61
N ALA A 80 2.92 10.01 -7.40
CA ALA A 80 3.80 8.87 -7.18
C ALA A 80 3.33 8.02 -6.00
N LEU A 81 3.74 6.75 -6.02
CA LEU A 81 3.48 5.75 -5.00
C LEU A 81 4.80 5.12 -4.57
N THR A 82 4.95 4.96 -3.25
CA THR A 82 6.06 4.25 -2.62
C THR A 82 5.54 3.11 -1.75
N ILE A 83 6.16 1.94 -1.87
CA ILE A 83 5.85 0.74 -1.12
C ILE A 83 7.14 0.26 -0.44
N ASP A 84 7.17 0.31 0.88
CA ASP A 84 8.23 -0.28 1.68
C ASP A 84 7.85 -1.70 2.09
N LEU A 85 8.79 -2.62 1.90
CA LEU A 85 8.71 -4.03 2.26
C LEU A 85 9.76 -4.31 3.35
N PRO A 86 9.42 -4.10 4.63
CA PRO A 86 10.35 -4.35 5.72
C PRO A 86 10.81 -5.81 5.73
N GLY A 87 12.10 -6.03 5.97
CA GLY A 87 12.70 -7.37 5.99
C GLY A 87 12.78 -8.08 4.64
N ALA A 88 12.43 -7.41 3.53
CA ALA A 88 12.63 -7.97 2.20
C ALA A 88 14.12 -8.01 1.85
N GLU A 89 14.53 -9.13 1.26
CA GLU A 89 15.87 -9.32 0.71
C GLU A 89 15.75 -9.61 -0.80
N PRO A 90 16.63 -9.04 -1.64
CA PRO A 90 16.69 -9.38 -3.05
C PRO A 90 16.88 -10.88 -3.23
N GLY A 91 16.12 -11.47 -4.15
CA GLY A 91 16.22 -12.89 -4.46
C GLY A 91 15.36 -13.82 -3.61
N SER A 92 14.91 -13.41 -2.41
CA SER A 92 14.02 -14.24 -1.56
C SER A 92 12.65 -13.60 -1.27
N ALA A 93 12.53 -12.29 -1.47
CA ALA A 93 11.26 -11.58 -1.30
C ALA A 93 10.20 -12.04 -2.31
N TYR A 94 8.97 -12.20 -1.83
CA TYR A 94 7.80 -12.48 -2.66
C TYR A 94 6.67 -11.50 -2.36
N LEU A 95 6.18 -10.83 -3.40
CA LEU A 95 5.10 -9.86 -3.33
C LEU A 95 4.13 -10.13 -4.47
N GLU A 96 2.83 -10.22 -4.20
CA GLU A 96 1.81 -10.04 -5.23
C GLU A 96 1.19 -8.65 -5.11
N LEU A 97 1.20 -7.91 -6.23
CA LEU A 97 0.68 -6.56 -6.35
C LEU A 97 -0.57 -6.55 -7.22
N SER A 98 -1.64 -5.96 -6.72
CA SER A 98 -2.74 -5.46 -7.55
C SER A 98 -2.85 -3.95 -7.34
N LEU A 99 -2.90 -3.17 -8.42
CA LEU A 99 -2.87 -1.71 -8.38
C LEU A 99 -3.83 -1.13 -9.41
N ILE A 100 -4.89 -0.47 -8.94
CA ILE A 100 -5.88 0.19 -9.78
C ILE A 100 -6.02 1.66 -9.43
N GLY A 101 -6.38 2.48 -10.42
CA GLY A 101 -6.63 3.90 -10.25
C GLY A 101 -7.78 4.40 -11.12
N ASP A 102 -8.20 5.64 -10.91
CA ASP A 102 -9.32 6.30 -11.61
C ASP A 102 -8.89 7.48 -12.52
N PRO A 103 -7.90 7.30 -13.42
CA PRO A 103 -7.54 8.33 -14.39
C PRO A 103 -8.72 8.63 -15.34
N VAL A 104 -8.71 9.81 -15.97
CA VAL A 104 -9.69 10.09 -17.04
C VAL A 104 -9.43 9.16 -18.23
N ASP A 105 -10.49 8.52 -18.69
CA ASP A 105 -10.50 7.74 -19.93
C ASP A 105 -10.76 8.65 -21.13
N THR A 106 -9.69 8.96 -21.87
CA THR A 106 -9.74 9.92 -22.98
C THR A 106 -10.60 9.42 -24.13
N GLN A 107 -10.54 8.12 -24.44
CA GLN A 107 -11.31 7.52 -25.56
C GLN A 107 -12.79 7.60 -25.26
N ARG A 108 -13.18 7.12 -24.07
CA ARG A 108 -14.58 7.15 -23.64
C ARG A 108 -15.08 8.59 -23.50
N TYR A 109 -14.22 9.53 -23.10
CA TYR A 109 -14.59 10.94 -23.04
C TYR A 109 -14.87 11.52 -24.42
N HIS A 110 -14.01 11.24 -25.41
CA HIS A 110 -14.22 11.67 -26.79
C HIS A 110 -15.51 11.08 -27.38
N ASP A 111 -15.79 9.80 -27.11
CA ASP A 111 -17.02 9.14 -27.55
C ASP A 111 -18.27 9.76 -26.91
N LEU A 112 -18.21 10.14 -25.62
CA LEU A 112 -19.31 10.83 -24.95
C LEU A 112 -19.58 12.20 -25.58
N ILE A 113 -18.54 12.99 -25.84
CA ILE A 113 -18.68 14.31 -26.48
C ILE A 113 -19.28 14.17 -27.90
N LYS A 114 -18.83 13.16 -28.65
CA LYS A 114 -19.27 12.96 -30.04
C LYS A 114 -20.72 12.50 -30.14
N ASN A 115 -21.17 11.65 -29.22
CA ASN A 115 -22.43 10.90 -29.36
C ASN A 115 -23.54 11.37 -28.42
N SER A 116 -23.38 12.48 -27.69
CA SER A 116 -24.36 12.90 -26.70
C SER A 116 -24.68 14.41 -26.80
N PRO A 117 -25.92 14.86 -26.49
CA PRO A 117 -26.35 16.25 -26.66
C PRO A 117 -25.43 17.23 -25.91
N PRO A 118 -25.13 18.45 -26.36
CA PRO A 118 -24.35 19.37 -25.54
C PRO A 118 -24.99 19.50 -24.13
N HIS A 119 -24.17 19.78 -23.11
CA HIS A 119 -24.49 20.03 -21.68
C HIS A 119 -24.09 18.91 -20.68
N ASN A 120 -23.26 19.30 -19.70
CA ASN A 120 -22.93 18.61 -18.44
C ASN A 120 -22.29 17.21 -18.49
N TYR A 121 -21.39 16.94 -19.44
CA TYR A 121 -20.55 15.73 -19.40
C TYR A 121 -19.49 15.80 -18.30
N LYS A 122 -19.45 14.78 -17.44
CA LYS A 122 -18.31 14.54 -16.55
C LYS A 122 -17.34 13.58 -17.23
N PRO A 123 -16.03 13.88 -17.24
CA PRO A 123 -15.03 12.96 -17.76
C PRO A 123 -15.13 11.59 -17.06
N PRO A 124 -15.28 10.48 -17.79
CA PRO A 124 -15.37 9.15 -17.21
C PRO A 124 -14.03 8.76 -16.56
N ARG A 125 -14.10 8.27 -15.32
CA ARG A 125 -12.96 7.82 -14.52
C ARG A 125 -13.14 6.37 -14.05
N PRO A 126 -13.16 5.38 -14.97
CA PRO A 126 -13.28 3.99 -14.58
C PRO A 126 -12.03 3.53 -13.82
N TRP A 127 -12.18 2.52 -12.97
CA TRP A 127 -11.04 1.80 -12.41
C TRP A 127 -10.24 1.14 -13.53
N ARG A 128 -8.94 1.45 -13.61
CA ARG A 128 -8.00 0.92 -14.59
C ARG A 128 -6.81 0.30 -13.89
N ASP A 129 -6.26 -0.75 -14.47
CA ASP A 129 -5.01 -1.35 -14.01
C ASP A 129 -3.83 -0.41 -14.27
N MET A 130 -3.17 0.01 -13.19
CA MET A 130 -2.03 0.93 -13.22
C MET A 130 -0.69 0.22 -12.98
N ALA A 131 -0.70 -1.07 -12.60
CA ALA A 131 0.51 -1.80 -12.21
C ALA A 131 1.58 -1.86 -13.30
N PRO A 132 1.29 -2.20 -14.58
CA PRO A 132 2.35 -2.36 -15.59
C PRO A 132 3.20 -1.11 -15.77
N ARG A 133 2.55 0.06 -15.88
CA ARG A 133 3.25 1.34 -16.10
C ARG A 133 3.99 1.79 -14.86
N TRP A 134 3.35 1.69 -13.71
CA TRP A 134 3.96 2.07 -12.45
C TRP A 134 5.19 1.20 -12.15
N LEU A 135 5.10 -0.13 -12.37
CA LEU A 135 6.23 -1.05 -12.20
C LEU A 135 7.37 -0.71 -13.18
N TYR A 136 7.07 -0.48 -14.45
CA TYR A 136 8.08 -0.21 -15.47
C TYR A 136 8.78 1.15 -15.28
N ALA A 137 8.04 2.18 -14.88
CA ALA A 137 8.60 3.49 -14.52
C ALA A 137 9.24 3.50 -13.12
N GLY A 138 9.01 2.45 -12.33
CA GLY A 138 9.43 2.33 -10.96
C GLY A 138 10.90 1.97 -10.79
N THR A 139 11.34 2.11 -9.55
CA THR A 139 12.66 1.76 -9.06
C THR A 139 12.51 0.89 -7.82
N CYS A 140 13.50 0.02 -7.62
CA CYS A 140 13.69 -0.69 -6.38
C CYS A 140 15.01 -0.20 -5.77
N SER A 141 14.98 0.15 -4.49
CA SER A 141 16.15 0.52 -3.71
C SER A 141 16.09 -0.16 -2.35
N TRP A 142 17.20 -0.12 -1.62
CA TRP A 142 17.17 -0.45 -0.20
C TRP A 142 16.40 0.63 0.58
N ILE A 143 15.70 0.22 1.64
CA ILE A 143 15.21 1.18 2.64
C ILE A 143 16.43 1.77 3.36
N PRO A 144 16.51 3.11 3.55
CA PRO A 144 17.61 3.72 4.28
C PRO A 144 17.79 3.13 5.68
N LEU A 145 19.04 2.94 6.11
CA LEU A 145 19.37 2.21 7.35
C LEU A 145 18.67 2.78 8.61
N ASN A 146 18.46 4.09 8.63
CA ASN A 146 17.78 4.82 9.71
C ASN A 146 16.25 4.69 9.67
N GLU A 147 15.66 4.21 8.57
CA GLU A 147 14.21 4.02 8.37
C GLU A 147 13.79 2.56 8.52
N GLY A 148 14.76 1.64 8.38
CA GLY A 148 14.61 0.21 8.57
C GLY A 148 15.42 -0.59 7.56
N GLN A 149 15.34 -1.92 7.66
CA GLN A 149 15.92 -2.82 6.67
C GLN A 149 14.81 -3.37 5.78
N GLY A 150 15.06 -3.44 4.48
CA GLY A 150 14.13 -4.00 3.50
C GLY A 150 14.27 -3.37 2.12
N LEU A 151 13.26 -3.58 1.28
CA LEU A 151 13.21 -3.03 -0.07
C LEU A 151 12.16 -1.93 -0.17
N ARG A 152 12.44 -0.91 -0.96
CA ARG A 152 11.56 0.20 -1.30
C ARG A 152 11.28 0.17 -2.78
N LEU A 153 10.02 0.02 -3.16
CA LEU A 153 9.54 0.22 -4.52
C LEU A 153 8.98 1.62 -4.63
N SER A 154 9.42 2.40 -5.61
CA SER A 154 8.92 3.77 -5.82
C SER A 154 8.79 4.07 -7.30
N GLY A 155 7.68 4.66 -7.70
CA GLY A 155 7.44 4.99 -9.09
C GLY A 155 6.37 6.08 -9.28
N PRO A 156 6.47 6.85 -10.38
CA PRO A 156 5.45 7.82 -10.74
C PRO A 156 4.25 7.16 -11.41
N PHE A 157 3.10 7.82 -11.33
CA PHE A 157 2.00 7.59 -12.27
C PHE A 157 2.21 8.45 -13.52
N SER A 158 1.70 7.98 -14.65
CA SER A 158 1.84 8.66 -15.94
C SER A 158 0.54 8.69 -16.72
N THR A 159 0.37 9.77 -17.49
CA THR A 159 -0.67 9.88 -18.51
C THR A 159 -0.25 9.13 -19.77
N GLU A 160 -1.23 8.77 -20.59
CA GLU A 160 -0.99 8.21 -21.92
C GLU A 160 -1.86 8.94 -22.93
N PRO A 161 -1.25 9.61 -23.93
CA PRO A 161 -2.00 10.27 -24.98
C PRO A 161 -3.02 9.34 -25.63
N GLY A 162 -4.28 9.78 -25.66
CA GLY A 162 -5.37 9.01 -26.27
C GLY A 162 -5.87 7.83 -25.45
N VAL A 163 -5.41 7.61 -24.20
CA VAL A 163 -5.90 6.55 -23.32
C VAL A 163 -6.15 7.07 -21.90
N LEU A 164 -5.11 7.57 -21.22
CA LEU A 164 -5.19 8.10 -19.85
C LEU A 164 -4.95 9.61 -19.86
N GLY A 165 -6.02 10.39 -19.79
CA GLY A 165 -5.98 11.85 -19.91
C GLY A 165 -5.47 12.58 -18.67
N THR A 166 -5.51 11.92 -17.50
CA THR A 166 -5.00 12.48 -16.24
C THR A 166 -4.30 11.41 -15.41
N LEU A 167 -3.58 11.84 -14.39
CA LEU A 167 -3.19 10.99 -13.26
C LEU A 167 -4.43 10.54 -12.47
N PRO A 168 -4.35 9.44 -11.69
CA PRO A 168 -5.45 9.01 -10.83
C PRO A 168 -5.66 9.98 -9.66
N ARG A 169 -6.91 10.16 -9.25
CA ARG A 169 -7.28 10.89 -8.01
C ARG A 169 -7.35 9.95 -6.81
N THR A 170 -7.76 8.72 -7.09
CA THR A 170 -7.90 7.63 -6.15
C THR A 170 -7.09 6.45 -6.65
N VAL A 171 -6.29 5.86 -5.78
CA VAL A 171 -5.58 4.60 -6.06
C VAL A 171 -6.00 3.58 -5.02
N SER A 172 -6.27 2.36 -5.48
CA SER A 172 -6.51 1.22 -4.60
C SER A 172 -5.49 0.14 -4.91
N LEU A 173 -4.85 -0.42 -3.89
CA LEU A 173 -3.87 -1.48 -4.07
C LEU A 173 -4.00 -2.58 -3.03
N ARG A 174 -3.58 -3.78 -3.41
CA ARG A 174 -3.46 -4.94 -2.53
C ARG A 174 -2.06 -5.50 -2.60
N LEU A 175 -1.51 -5.77 -1.42
CA LEU A 175 -0.17 -6.31 -1.23
C LEU A 175 -0.27 -7.66 -0.51
N ARG A 176 0.08 -8.73 -1.20
CA ARG A 176 0.25 -10.06 -0.60
C ARG A 176 1.75 -10.31 -0.47
N TYR A 177 2.30 -9.87 0.64
CA TYR A 177 3.73 -9.92 0.92
C TYR A 177 4.09 -11.11 1.81
N ARG A 178 5.16 -11.83 1.45
CA ARG A 178 5.79 -12.87 2.27
C ARG A 178 7.21 -12.48 2.61
N THR A 179 7.59 -12.69 3.86
CA THR A 179 8.99 -12.57 4.29
C THR A 179 9.68 -13.93 4.23
N PRO A 180 11.02 -13.96 4.07
CA PRO A 180 11.79 -15.20 4.17
C PRO A 180 11.50 -15.98 5.46
N LEU A 181 11.30 -15.28 6.58
CA LEU A 181 10.89 -15.88 7.85
C LEU A 181 9.54 -16.61 7.77
N THR A 182 8.51 -16.01 7.16
CA THR A 182 7.22 -16.70 6.97
C THR A 182 7.35 -17.91 6.05
N ALA A 183 8.22 -17.84 5.03
CA ALA A 183 8.49 -18.98 4.15
C ALA A 183 9.24 -20.12 4.89
N MET A 184 10.24 -19.80 5.71
CA MET A 184 11.02 -20.76 6.51
C MET A 184 10.16 -21.51 7.53
N LEU A 185 9.12 -20.88 8.06
CA LEU A 185 8.17 -21.49 9.00
C LEU A 185 7.19 -22.47 8.31
N GLY A 186 7.34 -22.71 6.99
CA GLY A 186 6.43 -23.53 6.21
C GLY A 186 5.04 -22.92 6.01
N THR A 187 4.84 -21.71 6.53
CA THR A 187 3.59 -20.96 6.43
C THR A 187 3.56 -20.20 5.10
N LYS A 188 2.71 -20.65 4.17
CA LYS A 188 2.43 -19.90 2.92
C LYS A 188 1.59 -18.64 3.13
N SER A 189 1.36 -18.27 4.39
CA SER A 189 0.54 -17.13 4.78
C SER A 189 1.22 -15.82 4.40
N TYR A 190 0.42 -14.89 3.91
CA TYR A 190 0.85 -13.51 3.68
C TYR A 190 0.71 -12.68 4.95
N ILE A 191 1.50 -11.62 5.05
CA ILE A 191 1.28 -10.59 6.07
C ILE A 191 -0.12 -9.98 5.85
N GLY A 192 -0.94 -9.96 6.90
CA GLY A 192 -2.35 -9.58 6.83
C GLY A 192 -3.32 -10.72 6.47
N GLY A 193 -2.86 -11.97 6.36
CA GLY A 193 -3.69 -13.12 6.03
C GLY A 193 -3.78 -13.38 4.52
N GLU A 194 -4.59 -14.35 4.10
CA GLU A 194 -4.57 -14.85 2.70
C GLU A 194 -4.87 -13.80 1.63
N ARG A 195 -5.68 -12.79 1.96
CA ARG A 195 -6.00 -11.65 1.07
C ARG A 195 -4.91 -10.58 1.05
N GLY A 196 -3.90 -10.68 1.92
CA GLY A 196 -2.91 -9.63 2.12
C GLY A 196 -3.53 -8.36 2.72
N ILE A 197 -2.86 -7.23 2.53
CA ILE A 197 -3.32 -5.93 3.03
C ILE A 197 -3.76 -5.07 1.85
N ALA A 198 -4.94 -4.45 1.96
CA ALA A 198 -5.45 -3.52 0.96
C ALA A 198 -5.35 -2.08 1.46
N PHE A 199 -5.12 -1.16 0.54
CA PHE A 199 -4.99 0.27 0.81
C PHE A 199 -5.81 1.08 -0.19
N THR A 200 -6.36 2.19 0.27
CA THR A 200 -6.94 3.24 -0.57
C THR A 200 -6.19 4.54 -0.32
N LEU A 201 -5.88 5.25 -1.39
CA LEU A 201 -5.10 6.47 -1.40
C LEU A 201 -5.93 7.58 -2.04
N THR A 202 -6.05 8.70 -1.33
CA THR A 202 -6.66 9.95 -1.81
C THR A 202 -5.88 11.13 -1.25
N ASP A 203 -5.86 12.25 -1.97
CA ASP A 203 -5.20 13.49 -1.50
C ASP A 203 -5.74 13.97 -0.14
N ASN A 204 -7.03 13.77 0.12
CA ASN A 204 -7.68 14.24 1.34
C ASN A 204 -7.46 13.31 2.55
N ASP A 205 -7.52 11.99 2.35
CA ASP A 205 -7.48 11.02 3.45
C ASP A 205 -6.08 10.42 3.64
N GLY A 206 -5.16 10.71 2.72
CA GLY A 206 -3.83 10.11 2.72
C GLY A 206 -3.90 8.64 2.34
N VAL A 207 -3.18 7.80 3.09
CA VAL A 207 -3.15 6.34 2.88
C VAL A 207 -3.98 5.67 3.98
N VAL A 208 -5.06 4.99 3.56
CA VAL A 208 -5.96 4.27 4.46
C VAL A 208 -5.85 2.77 4.21
N ALA A 209 -5.43 2.01 5.23
CA ALA A 209 -5.44 0.56 5.19
C ALA A 209 -6.87 0.02 5.41
N LEU A 210 -7.36 -0.80 4.49
CA LEU A 210 -8.68 -1.42 4.56
C LEU A 210 -8.61 -2.71 5.39
N ARG A 211 -9.56 -2.89 6.29
CA ARG A 211 -9.59 -4.03 7.22
C ARG A 211 -10.76 -4.93 6.86
N ASP A 212 -10.48 -6.06 6.22
CA ASP A 212 -11.46 -7.09 5.85
C ASP A 212 -12.69 -6.63 5.03
N ASP A 213 -12.75 -5.34 4.67
CA ASP A 213 -13.79 -4.77 3.83
C ASP A 213 -13.75 -5.38 2.42
N PRO A 214 -14.91 -5.72 1.82
CA PRO A 214 -14.95 -6.16 0.44
C PRO A 214 -14.48 -5.03 -0.48
N THR A 215 -13.62 -5.35 -1.43
CA THR A 215 -13.09 -4.39 -2.40
C THR A 215 -13.36 -4.89 -3.81
N PRO A 216 -14.60 -4.84 -4.33
CA PRO A 216 -14.98 -5.56 -5.55
C PRO A 216 -14.14 -5.19 -6.78
N ALA A 217 -13.79 -3.91 -6.95
CA ALA A 217 -12.93 -3.48 -8.07
C ALA A 217 -11.51 -4.06 -7.96
N LEU A 218 -10.94 -4.04 -6.74
CA LEU A 218 -9.60 -4.55 -6.46
C LEU A 218 -9.54 -6.08 -6.39
N ASP A 219 -10.63 -6.73 -5.98
CA ASP A 219 -10.78 -8.18 -5.94
C ASP A 219 -10.75 -8.80 -7.35
N ASN A 220 -11.19 -8.03 -8.35
CA ASN A 220 -11.16 -8.43 -9.76
C ASN A 220 -9.95 -7.87 -10.53
N ALA A 221 -9.07 -7.12 -9.86
CA ALA A 221 -7.90 -6.52 -10.50
C ALA A 221 -6.85 -7.60 -10.86
N PRO A 222 -6.07 -7.39 -11.93
CA PRO A 222 -4.95 -8.26 -12.25
C PRO A 222 -3.95 -8.35 -11.09
N ILE A 223 -3.33 -9.53 -10.94
CA ILE A 223 -2.34 -9.81 -9.92
C ILE A 223 -0.97 -9.92 -10.58
N TYR A 224 -0.02 -9.12 -10.11
CA TYR A 224 1.36 -9.09 -10.56
C TYR A 224 2.26 -9.73 -9.50
N PRO A 225 2.59 -11.03 -9.64
CA PRO A 225 3.52 -11.68 -8.72
C PRO A 225 4.96 -11.27 -9.05
N LEU A 226 5.64 -10.72 -8.05
CA LEU A 226 7.02 -10.25 -8.05
C LEU A 226 7.84 -11.13 -7.09
N GLY A 227 9.02 -11.60 -7.50
CA GLY A 227 9.89 -12.41 -6.64
C GLY A 227 10.44 -13.67 -7.29
N GLU A 228 11.21 -14.43 -6.51
CA GLU A 228 12.07 -15.53 -6.97
C GLU A 228 11.39 -16.52 -7.92
N GLY A 229 12.10 -16.90 -9.00
CA GLY A 229 11.64 -17.88 -9.98
C GLY A 229 10.53 -17.40 -10.92
N ARG A 230 10.20 -16.10 -10.95
CA ARG A 230 9.17 -15.53 -11.84
C ARG A 230 9.70 -14.45 -12.79
N PRO A 231 9.05 -14.24 -13.95
CA PRO A 231 9.47 -13.24 -14.93
C PRO A 231 9.62 -11.82 -14.37
N ASN A 232 8.86 -11.46 -13.35
CA ASN A 232 8.82 -10.12 -12.76
C ASN A 232 9.76 -9.96 -11.54
N ALA A 233 10.63 -10.93 -11.25
CA ALA A 233 11.56 -10.88 -10.11
C ALA A 233 12.50 -9.66 -10.15
N TYR A 234 12.82 -9.17 -11.36
CA TYR A 234 13.72 -8.04 -11.55
C TYR A 234 13.18 -6.72 -10.96
N PHE A 235 11.86 -6.60 -10.73
CA PHE A 235 11.29 -5.45 -10.04
C PHE A 235 11.63 -5.41 -8.55
N LEU A 236 12.04 -6.52 -7.94
CA LEU A 236 12.50 -6.58 -6.54
C LEU A 236 14.04 -6.58 -6.43
N GLN A 237 14.74 -6.09 -7.47
CA GLN A 237 16.20 -6.01 -7.46
C GLN A 237 16.64 -4.55 -7.33
N PRO A 238 17.30 -4.17 -6.23
CA PRO A 238 17.84 -2.83 -6.08
C PRO A 238 18.89 -2.56 -7.15
N LYS A 239 18.78 -1.41 -7.83
CA LYS A 239 19.71 -1.03 -8.91
C LYS A 239 21.00 -0.40 -8.38
N ASP A 240 21.01 0.03 -7.12
CA ASP A 240 22.15 0.63 -6.46
C ASP A 240 23.05 -0.46 -5.88
N LYS A 241 24.35 -0.39 -6.21
CA LYS A 241 25.38 -1.16 -5.49
C LYS A 241 25.56 -0.52 -4.12
N THR A 242 25.32 -1.29 -3.06
CA THR A 242 25.80 -1.00 -1.71
C THR A 242 27.29 -0.70 -1.70
#